data_AF-A0A967WGV0-F1
#
_entry.id   AF-A0A967WGV0-F1
#
_cell.length_a   1.000
_cell.length_b   1.000
_cell.length_c   1.000
_cell.angle_alpha   90.00
_cell.angle_beta   90.00
_cell.angle_gamma   90.00
#
_symmetry.space_group_name_H-M   'P 1'
#
loop_
_entity.id
_entity.type
_entity.pdbx_description
1 polymer ?
#
loop_
_entity_poly.entity_id
_entity_poly.type
_entity_poly.pdbx_seq_one_letter_code
_entity_poly.pdbx_strand_id
1 'polypeptide(L)' 'MASDPVTFAHGANHTVFLSGPPGCGKTTLGVRRLQYLLTQGIPGEQILVLVPQRTLASPYYEALH' A
#
# COMPACT_ATOMS: atom_id res chain seq x y z
N MET A 1 -8.39 12.36 -16.35
CA MET A 1 -7.75 11.08 -15.97
C MET A 1 -7.08 11.29 -14.62
N ALA A 2 -7.76 11.00 -13.51
CA ALA A 2 -7.12 11.05 -12.20
C ALA A 2 -6.12 9.89 -12.13
N SER A 3 -4.85 10.20 -11.95
CA SER A 3 -3.78 9.21 -11.76
C SER A 3 -4.12 8.29 -10.58
N ASP A 4 -4.13 6.97 -10.80
CA ASP A 4 -4.40 5.98 -9.76
C ASP A 4 -3.39 6.16 -8.60
N PRO A 5 -3.84 6.39 -7.35
CA PRO A 5 -2.93 6.56 -6.21
C PRO A 5 -1.97 5.39 -6.00
N VAL A 6 -2.31 4.19 -6.50
CA VAL A 6 -1.45 3.01 -6.49
C VAL A 6 -0.14 3.25 -7.25
N THR A 7 -0.11 4.15 -8.24
CA THR A 7 1.05 4.38 -9.11
C THR A 7 1.81 5.65 -8.77
N PHE A 8 1.49 6.35 -7.68
CA PHE A 8 2.24 7.53 -7.27
C PHE A 8 3.72 7.21 -7.03
N ALA A 9 4.60 8.20 -7.19
CA ALA A 9 6.03 8.01 -6.99
C ALA A 9 6.35 7.55 -5.55
N HIS A 10 7.44 6.80 -5.38
CA HIS A 10 7.99 6.38 -4.09
C HIS A 10 9.47 6.82 -3.98
N GLY A 11 9.92 7.23 -2.79
CA GLY A 11 11.30 7.65 -2.55
C GLY A 11 11.42 8.72 -1.46
N ALA A 12 12.65 9.16 -1.18
CA ALA A 12 13.00 10.00 -0.01
C ALA A 12 12.24 11.34 0.11
N ASN A 13 11.64 11.84 -0.97
CA ASN A 13 10.92 13.12 -1.00
C ASN A 13 9.45 12.98 -1.47
N HIS A 14 8.86 11.78 -1.41
CA HIS A 14 7.47 11.56 -1.79
C HIS A 14 6.64 11.04 -0.63
N THR A 15 5.67 11.86 -0.21
CA THR A 15 4.68 11.50 0.81
C THR A 15 3.28 11.69 0.26
N VAL A 16 2.40 10.72 0.52
CA VAL A 16 1.00 10.76 0.10
C VAL A 16 0.14 10.59 1.34
N PHE A 17 -0.77 11.53 1.57
CA PHE A 17 -1.83 11.39 2.58
C PHE A 17 -3.13 11.00 1.88
N LEU A 18 -3.70 9.86 2.25
CA LEU A 18 -4.95 9.35 1.70
C LEU A 18 -6.01 9.27 2.78
N SER A 19 -7.16 9.90 2.54
CA SER A 19 -8.30 9.90 3.45
C SER A 19 -9.59 9.51 2.71
N GLY A 20 -10.57 9.04 3.48
CA GLY A 20 -11.87 8.65 2.96
C GLY A 20 -12.74 7.98 4.02
N PRO A 21 -14.06 7.91 3.81
CA PRO A 21 -15.00 7.35 4.78
C PRO A 21 -14.71 5.87 5.08
N PRO A 22 -15.21 5.32 6.20
CA PRO A 22 -15.15 3.89 6.46
C PRO A 22 -15.68 3.07 5.27
N GLY A 23 -15.06 1.91 4.98
CA GLY A 23 -15.50 1.04 3.88
C GLY A 23 -15.12 1.50 2.47
N CYS A 24 -14.50 2.67 2.27
CA CYS A 24 -14.15 3.16 0.92
C CYS A 24 -12.95 2.46 0.24
N GLY A 25 -12.46 1.34 0.78
CA GLY A 25 -11.37 0.57 0.18
C GLY A 25 -9.94 1.03 0.49
N LYS A 26 -9.69 1.77 1.59
CA LYS A 26 -8.33 2.20 1.98
C LYS A 26 -7.35 1.04 2.13
N THR A 27 -7.77 -0.02 2.84
CA THR A 27 -6.94 -1.23 3.00
C THR A 27 -6.72 -1.92 1.65
N THR A 28 -7.75 -2.02 0.82
CA THR A 28 -7.65 -2.58 -0.54
C THR A 28 -6.66 -1.80 -1.39
N LEU A 29 -6.68 -0.47 -1.33
CA LEU A 29 -5.71 0.38 -2.00
C LEU A 29 -4.28 0.16 -1.47
N GLY A 30 -4.12 0.03 -0.15
CA GLY A 30 -2.84 -0.30 0.48
C GLY A 30 -2.25 -1.62 0.00
N VAL A 31 -3.09 -2.66 -0.10
CA VAL A 31 -2.69 -3.97 -0.66
C VAL A 31 -2.29 -3.85 -2.13
N ARG A 32 -3.11 -3.18 -2.96
CA ARG A 32 -2.77 -2.93 -4.37
C ARG A 32 -1.48 -2.13 -4.52
N ARG A 33 -1.22 -1.19 -3.61
CA ARG A 33 0.03 -0.41 -3.58
C ARG A 33 1.24 -1.28 -3.23
N LEU A 34 1.12 -2.17 -2.24
CA LEU A 34 2.17 -3.14 -1.92
C LEU A 34 2.50 -4.02 -3.12
N GLN A 35 1.48 -4.60 -3.76
CA GLN A 35 1.65 -5.41 -4.97
C GLN A 35 2.30 -4.60 -6.10
N TYR A 36 1.86 -3.36 -6.33
CA TYR A 36 2.48 -2.48 -7.32
C TYR A 36 3.98 -2.29 -7.04
N LEU A 37 4.38 -1.93 -5.81
CA LEU A 37 5.79 -1.73 -5.46
C LEU A 37 6.63 -2.98 -5.70
N LEU A 38 6.11 -4.16 -5.33
CA LEU A 38 6.77 -5.44 -5.58
C LEU A 38 6.88 -5.74 -7.07
N THR A 39 5.83 -5.51 -7.86
CA THR A 39 5.87 -5.70 -9.33
C THR A 39 6.81 -4.74 -10.03
N GLN A 40 7.09 -3.56 -9.45
CA GLN A 40 8.13 -2.64 -9.94
C GLN A 40 9.56 -3.06 -9.53
N GLY A 41 9.71 -4.18 -8.83
CA GLY A 41 11.01 -4.72 -8.45
C GLY A 41 11.60 -4.11 -7.17
N ILE A 42 10.80 -3.40 -6.36
CA ILE A 42 11.27 -2.90 -5.07
C ILE A 42 11.46 -4.09 -4.11
N PRO A 43 12.67 -4.29 -3.55
CA PRO A 43 12.91 -5.39 -2.62
C PRO A 43 11.98 -5.30 -1.41
N GLY A 44 11.35 -6.41 -1.03
CA GLY A 44 10.37 -6.44 0.06
C GLY A 44 10.94 -5.97 1.40
N GLU A 45 12.22 -6.19 1.65
CA GLU A 45 12.97 -5.70 2.82
C GLU A 45 13.06 -4.16 2.92
N GLN A 46 12.83 -3.44 1.80
CA GLN A 46 12.76 -1.98 1.77
C GLN A 46 11.34 -1.45 2.00
N ILE A 47 10.33 -2.34 2.11
CA ILE A 47 8.92 -1.97 2.27
C ILE A 47 8.47 -2.27 3.70
N LEU A 48 8.16 -1.23 4.46
CA LEU A 48 7.60 -1.34 5.81
C LEU A 48 6.08 -1.05 5.77
N VAL A 49 5.27 -2.03 6.17
CA VAL A 49 3.84 -1.86 6.39
C VAL A 49 3.56 -1.78 7.90
N LEU A 50 3.07 -0.62 8.35
CA LEU A 50 2.66 -0.41 9.74
C LEU A 50 1.13 -0.43 9.86
N VAL A 51 0.63 -1.24 10.79
CA VAL A 51 -0.80 -1.35 11.12
C VAL A 51 -0.98 -1.22 12.63
N PRO A 52 -2.14 -0.75 13.13
CA PRO A 52 -2.33 -0.51 14.56
C PRO A 52 -2.47 -1.80 15.38
N GLN A 53 -2.81 -2.93 14.75
CA GLN A 53 -2.87 -4.23 15.41
C GLN A 53 -2.55 -5.36 14.43
N ARG A 54 -1.97 -6.45 14.95
CA ARG A 54 -1.47 -7.58 14.15
C ARG A 54 -2.52 -8.19 13.22
N THR A 55 -3.76 -8.36 13.69
CA THR A 55 -4.84 -8.98 12.90
C THR A 55 -5.28 -8.14 11.71
N LEU A 56 -5.01 -6.83 11.70
CA LEU A 56 -5.28 -5.98 10.53
C LEU A 56 -4.21 -6.08 9.46
N ALA A 57 -3.10 -6.77 9.72
CA ALA A 57 -2.07 -7.05 8.72
C ALA A 57 -2.45 -8.21 7.79
N SER A 58 -3.42 -9.06 8.15
CA SER A 58 -3.78 -10.27 7.37
C SER A 58 -3.95 -10.02 5.87
N PRO A 59 -4.66 -8.95 5.41
CA PRO A 59 -4.81 -8.70 3.98
C PRO A 59 -3.50 -8.43 3.24
N TYR A 60 -2.48 -7.93 3.93
CA TYR A 60 -1.16 -7.69 3.34
C TYR A 60 -0.35 -8.98 3.23
N TYR A 61 -0.47 -9.90 4.20
CA TYR A 61 0.17 -11.21 4.11
C TYR A 61 -0.48 -12.08 3.03
N GLU A 62 -1.81 -12.12 2.99
CA GLU A 62 -2.59 -12.85 1.97
C GLU A 62 -2.20 -12.43 0.55
N ALA A 63 -1.87 -11.16 0.34
CA ALA A 63 -1.46 -10.63 -0.96
C ALA A 63 -0.07 -11.05 -1.44
N LEU A 64 0.74 -11.69 -0.58
CA LEU A 64 2.09 -12.19 -0.88
C LEU A 64 2.12 -13.68 -1.24
N HIS A 65 0.99 -14.38 -1.08
CA HIS A 65 0.82 -15.78 -1.46
C HIS A 65 0.42 -15.91 -2.94
#